data_AF-A0A367ZJU2-F1
#
_entry.id   AF-A0A367ZJU2-F1
#
_cell.length_a   1.000
_cell.length_b   1.000
_cell.length_c   1.000
_cell.angle_alpha   90.00
_cell.angle_beta   90.00
_cell.angle_gamma   90.00
#
_symmetry.space_group_name_H-M   'P 1'
#
loop_
_entity.id
_entity.type
_entity.pdbx_description
1 polymer ?
#
loop_
_entity_poly.entity_id
_entity_poly.type
_entity_poly.pdbx_seq_one_letter_code
_entity_poly.pdbx_strand_id
1 'polypeptide(L)'
;MPDRSSPRMTFFQPGASPDGPRQACPFCGCDQPASPRYPAYACATCCEKATDAQGRRLEFFNESVFGGLAARYRDTGEPYQGGGQCFIDGIECQAVEGRFGGIVIQPRVRAG
;
A
#
# COMPACT_ATOMS: atom_id res chain seq x y z
N MET A 1 18.50 12.08 14.69
CA MET A 1 17.08 12.33 14.95
C MET A 1 16.43 12.60 13.59
N PRO A 2 15.79 11.64 12.91
CA PRO A 2 14.92 11.94 11.77
C PRO A 2 13.52 12.24 12.34
N ASP A 3 13.06 13.50 12.38
CA ASP A 3 12.50 14.39 11.35
C ASP A 3 10.96 14.32 11.23
N ARG A 4 10.37 15.50 11.38
CA ARG A 4 8.95 15.85 11.38
C ARG A 4 8.44 15.89 9.94
N SER A 5 7.80 14.83 9.48
CA SER A 5 6.73 14.89 8.47
C SER A 5 6.08 13.53 8.43
N SER A 6 5.00 13.38 9.21
CA SER A 6 4.06 12.28 9.01
C SER A 6 3.68 12.26 7.52
N PRO A 7 3.98 11.20 6.76
CA PRO A 7 3.40 11.06 5.43
C PRO A 7 1.88 11.10 5.64
N ARG A 8 1.23 12.02 4.94
CA ARG A 8 -0.20 12.26 5.04
C ARG A 8 -0.93 10.92 4.96
N MET A 9 -1.69 10.67 6.02
CA MET A 9 -2.57 9.53 6.21
C MET A 9 -3.46 9.31 4.99
N THR A 10 -3.24 8.21 4.27
CA THR A 10 -4.30 7.55 3.47
C THR A 10 -4.17 6.03 3.52
N PHE A 11 -3.00 5.52 3.91
CA PHE A 11 -2.79 4.09 4.14
C PHE A 11 -3.13 3.77 5.61
N PHE A 12 -4.39 3.39 5.80
CA PHE A 12 -4.92 2.90 7.07
C PHE A 12 -4.06 1.75 7.58
N GLN A 13 -3.41 1.96 8.72
CA GLN A 13 -2.67 0.92 9.44
C GLN A 13 -3.66 -0.20 9.77
N PRO A 14 -3.49 -1.42 9.24
CA PRO A 14 -4.48 -2.47 9.39
C PRO A 14 -4.39 -3.08 10.80
N GLY A 15 -5.00 -2.41 11.78
CA GLY A 15 -5.09 -2.86 13.17
C GLY A 15 -3.75 -3.08 13.85
N ALA A 16 -2.69 -2.42 13.39
CA ALA A 16 -1.36 -2.54 13.95
C ALA A 16 -1.23 -1.61 15.16
N SER A 17 -0.93 -2.17 16.33
CA SER A 17 -0.70 -1.39 17.54
C SER A 17 0.68 -0.71 17.45
N PRO A 18 0.82 0.58 17.80
CA PRO A 18 2.12 1.26 17.85
C PRO A 18 3.07 0.61 18.86
N ASP A 19 2.53 -0.02 19.91
CA ASP A 19 3.27 -0.76 20.94
C ASP A 19 3.37 -2.26 20.63
N GLY A 20 2.90 -2.68 19.46
CA GLY A 20 2.88 -4.06 19.03
C GLY A 20 4.22 -4.56 18.49
N PRO A 21 4.29 -5.85 18.11
CA PRO A 21 5.43 -6.39 17.39
C PRO A 21 5.70 -5.56 16.13
N ARG A 22 6.96 -5.46 15.73
CA ARG A 22 7.37 -4.80 14.49
C ARG A 22 7.55 -5.83 13.38
N GLN A 23 7.38 -5.41 12.14
CA GLN A 23 7.75 -6.18 10.95
C GLN A 23 8.55 -5.30 9.99
N ALA A 24 9.41 -5.92 9.20
CA ALA A 24 10.12 -5.22 8.13
C ALA A 24 9.22 -5.08 6.90
N CYS A 25 9.24 -3.92 6.26
CA CYS A 25 8.63 -3.74 4.95
C CYS A 25 9.30 -4.67 3.93
N PRO A 26 8.55 -5.47 3.16
CA PRO A 26 9.16 -6.45 2.23
C PRO A 26 9.88 -5.80 1.04
N PHE A 27 9.70 -4.49 0.82
CA PHE A 27 10.29 -3.76 -0.30
C PHE A 27 11.54 -2.98 0.08
N CYS A 28 11.50 -2.24 1.20
CA CYS A 28 12.60 -1.38 1.62
C CYS A 28 13.26 -1.80 2.94
N GLY A 29 12.73 -2.80 3.62
CA GLY A 29 13.24 -3.28 4.91
C GLY A 29 12.98 -2.36 6.10
N CYS A 30 12.26 -1.24 5.93
CA CYS A 30 12.00 -0.32 7.03
C CYS A 30 11.14 -0.98 8.12
N ASP A 31 11.42 -0.63 9.37
CA ASP A 31 10.67 -1.10 10.52
C ASP A 31 9.28 -0.44 10.59
N GLN A 32 8.23 -1.24 10.73
CA GLN A 32 6.85 -0.77 10.80
C GLN A 32 6.00 -1.65 11.75
N PRO A 33 4.87 -1.14 12.27
CA PRO A 33 3.98 -1.94 13.11
C PRO A 33 3.55 -3.25 12.41
N ALA A 34 3.67 -4.38 13.07
CA ALA A 34 3.24 -5.65 12.49
C ALA A 34 1.71 -5.75 12.47
N SER A 35 1.17 -6.27 11.38
CA SER A 35 -0.23 -6.67 11.29
C SER A 35 -0.30 -8.18 11.14
N PRO A 36 -0.80 -8.93 12.13
CA PRO A 36 -0.98 -10.38 12.00
C PRO A 36 -1.84 -10.79 10.78
N ARG A 37 -2.70 -9.87 10.31
CA ARG A 37 -3.57 -10.09 9.14
C ARG A 37 -2.85 -9.85 7.82
N TYR A 38 -1.88 -8.94 7.80
CA TYR A 38 -1.14 -8.57 6.61
C TYR A 38 0.37 -8.60 6.93
N PRO A 39 0.97 -9.80 7.03
CA PRO A 39 2.35 -9.96 7.48
C PRO A 39 3.39 -9.43 6.48
N ALA A 40 2.96 -9.07 5.27
CA ALA A 40 3.82 -8.58 4.20
C ALA A 40 3.29 -7.26 3.59
N TYR A 41 2.63 -6.41 4.38
CA TYR A 41 2.12 -5.14 3.85
C TYR A 41 3.24 -4.12 3.59
N ALA A 42 3.08 -3.30 2.55
CA ALA A 42 4.00 -2.23 2.17
C ALA A 42 3.93 -1.05 3.15
N CYS A 43 5.08 -0.48 3.54
CA CYS A 43 5.07 0.77 4.29
C CYS A 43 4.52 1.94 3.46
N ALA A 44 4.10 3.02 4.11
CA ALA A 44 3.52 4.19 3.45
C ALA A 44 4.40 4.75 2.31
N THR A 45 5.72 4.83 2.52
CA THR A 45 6.66 5.28 1.49
C THR A 45 6.71 4.36 0.28
N CYS A 46 6.63 3.04 0.49
CA CYS A 46 6.59 2.08 -0.61
C CYS A 46 5.24 2.12 -1.34
N CYS A 47 4.14 2.37 -0.63
CA CYS A 47 2.84 2.59 -1.27
C CYS A 47 2.86 3.79 -2.23
N GLU A 48 3.53 4.89 -1.87
CA GLU A 48 3.69 6.07 -2.74
C GLU A 48 4.54 5.81 -3.99
N LYS A 49 5.37 4.77 -3.95
CA LYS A 49 6.16 4.33 -5.10
C LYS A 49 5.41 3.37 -6.02
N ALA A 50 4.20 2.95 -5.67
CA ALA A 50 3.46 1.99 -6.47
C ALA A 50 3.22 2.53 -7.89
N THR A 51 3.54 1.71 -8.89
CA THR A 51 3.36 2.02 -10.31
C THR A 51 2.53 0.97 -11.02
N ASP A 52 2.09 1.28 -12.23
CA ASP A 52 1.65 0.27 -13.19
C ASP A 52 2.86 -0.50 -13.78
N ALA A 53 2.58 -1.41 -14.73
CA ALA A 53 3.61 -2.18 -15.43
C ALA A 53 4.55 -1.33 -16.30
N GLN A 54 4.18 -0.08 -16.60
CA GLN A 54 4.94 0.86 -17.42
C GLN A 54 5.76 1.84 -16.56
N GLY A 55 5.69 1.72 -15.23
CA GLY A 55 6.39 2.60 -14.31
C GLY A 55 5.66 3.93 -14.03
N ARG A 56 4.39 4.07 -14.44
CA ARG A 56 3.57 5.23 -14.14
C ARG A 56 3.03 5.15 -12.71
N ARG A 57 3.21 6.22 -11.93
CA ARG A 57 2.80 6.26 -10.51
C ARG A 57 1.28 6.16 -10.36
N LEU A 58 0.86 5.31 -9.43
CA LEU A 58 -0.54 5.10 -9.07
C LEU A 58 -0.83 5.69 -7.68
N GLU A 59 -2.04 6.18 -7.52
CA GLU A 59 -2.61 6.58 -6.24
C GLU A 59 -3.85 5.73 -5.98
N PHE A 60 -3.82 4.96 -4.88
CA PHE A 60 -4.93 4.12 -4.46
C PHE A 60 -5.78 4.87 -3.42
N PHE A 61 -7.10 4.78 -3.56
CA PHE A 61 -8.06 5.44 -2.68
C PHE A 61 -9.36 4.63 -2.61
N ASN A 62 -10.15 4.87 -1.55
CA ASN A 62 -11.46 4.24 -1.44
C ASN A 62 -12.46 4.97 -2.33
N GLU A 63 -13.22 4.24 -3.13
CA GLU A 63 -14.25 4.81 -4.01
C GLU A 63 -15.38 5.46 -3.24
N SER A 64 -15.71 4.92 -2.06
CA SER A 64 -16.79 5.42 -1.23
C SER A 64 -16.50 5.27 0.27
N VAL A 65 -17.33 5.93 1.09
CA VAL A 65 -17.32 5.78 2.55
C VAL A 65 -17.67 4.34 2.98
N PHE A 66 -18.34 3.59 2.11
CA PHE A 66 -18.73 2.20 2.35
C PHE A 66 -17.70 1.19 1.85
N GLY A 67 -16.58 1.64 1.28
CA GLY A 67 -15.54 0.80 0.71
C GLY A 67 -15.40 0.95 -0.80
N GLY A 68 -14.76 -0.06 -1.41
CA GLY A 68 -14.39 -0.06 -2.82
C GLY A 68 -12.97 0.44 -3.03
N LEU A 69 -12.16 -0.34 -3.74
CA LEU A 69 -10.78 0.01 -4.07
C LEU A 69 -10.73 0.59 -5.49
N ALA A 70 -10.33 1.85 -5.59
CA ALA A 70 -9.96 2.47 -6.86
C ALA A 70 -8.51 2.93 -6.87
N ALA A 71 -8.06 3.18 -8.08
CA ALA A 71 -6.75 3.70 -8.36
C ALA A 71 -6.83 4.70 -9.51
N ARG A 72 -5.90 5.65 -9.51
CA ARG A 72 -5.71 6.59 -10.61
C ARG A 72 -4.24 6.85 -10.85
N TYR A 73 -3.90 7.27 -12.06
CA TYR A 73 -2.56 7.74 -12.37
C TYR A 73 -2.30 9.07 -11.67
N ARG A 74 -1.19 9.18 -10.95
CA ARG A 74 -0.88 10.35 -10.12
C ARG A 74 -0.53 11.59 -10.94
N ASP A 75 -0.06 11.40 -12.17
CA ASP A 75 0.32 12.46 -13.11
C ASP A 75 -0.89 13.05 -13.85
N THR A 76 -1.81 12.20 -14.33
CA THR A 76 -2.97 12.63 -15.15
C THR A 76 -4.29 12.66 -14.39
N GLY A 77 -4.39 11.96 -13.26
CA GLY A 77 -5.64 11.73 -12.55
C GLY A 77 -6.58 10.72 -13.23
N GLU A 78 -6.18 10.14 -14.36
CA GLU A 78 -7.01 9.19 -15.09
C GLU A 78 -7.22 7.89 -14.30
N PRO A 79 -8.41 7.28 -14.37
CA PRO A 79 -8.69 6.05 -13.66
C PRO A 79 -7.78 4.91 -14.13
N TYR A 80 -7.22 4.18 -13.18
CA TYR A 80 -6.44 2.98 -13.46
C TYR A 80 -7.31 1.74 -13.33
N GLN A 81 -7.42 0.99 -14.43
CA GLN A 81 -8.33 -0.17 -14.54
C GLN A 81 -7.65 -1.51 -14.22
N GLY A 82 -6.47 -1.52 -13.60
CA GLY A 82 -5.73 -2.75 -13.29
C GLY A 82 -6.19 -3.52 -12.05
N GLY A 83 -7.36 -3.20 -11.47
CA GLY A 83 -7.96 -3.99 -10.40
C GLY A 83 -7.09 -4.16 -9.15
N GLY A 84 -6.26 -3.16 -8.83
CA GLY A 84 -5.31 -3.21 -7.70
C GLY A 84 -3.92 -3.76 -8.03
N GLN A 85 -3.70 -4.32 -9.22
CA GLN A 85 -2.36 -4.77 -9.63
C GLN A 85 -1.40 -3.59 -9.74
N CYS A 86 -0.25 -3.67 -9.10
CA CYS A 86 0.77 -2.63 -9.16
C CYS A 86 2.18 -3.22 -9.01
N PHE A 87 3.17 -2.35 -9.10
CA PHE A 87 4.57 -2.70 -8.95
C PHE A 87 5.24 -1.73 -7.98
N ILE A 88 6.08 -2.25 -7.08
CA ILE A 88 6.93 -1.45 -6.21
C ILE A 88 8.36 -1.91 -6.44
N ASP A 89 9.22 -1.00 -6.89
CA ASP A 89 10.62 -1.30 -7.20
C ASP A 89 10.78 -2.53 -8.13
N GLY A 90 9.84 -2.71 -9.07
CA GLY A 90 9.81 -3.83 -10.04
C GLY A 90 9.16 -5.12 -9.53
N ILE A 91 8.75 -5.19 -8.27
CA ILE A 91 8.09 -6.36 -7.66
C ILE A 91 6.58 -6.28 -7.92
N GLU A 92 6.00 -7.34 -8.47
CA GLU A 92 4.55 -7.45 -8.68
C GLU A 92 3.81 -7.48 -7.33
N CYS A 93 2.83 -6.58 -7.18
CA CYS A 93 2.08 -6.34 -5.97
C CYS A 93 0.57 -6.33 -6.24
N GLN A 94 -0.19 -6.52 -5.18
CA GLN A 94 -1.64 -6.38 -5.20
C GLN A 94 -2.08 -5.41 -4.10
N ALA A 95 -2.77 -4.35 -4.51
CA ALA A 95 -3.57 -3.51 -3.63
C ALA A 95 -4.92 -4.21 -3.37
N VAL A 96 -5.32 -4.26 -2.12
CA VAL A 96 -6.60 -4.82 -1.66
C VAL A 96 -7.26 -3.88 -0.67
N GLU A 97 -8.59 -3.93 -0.63
CA GLU A 97 -9.34 -3.28 0.43
C GLU A 97 -9.07 -3.98 1.76
N GLY A 98 -8.50 -3.22 2.70
CA GLY A 98 -8.29 -3.62 4.07
C GLY A 98 -9.59 -3.54 4.89
N ARG A 99 -9.73 -4.42 5.88
CA ARG A 99 -10.89 -4.37 6.79
C ARG A 99 -10.95 -3.01 7.51
N PHE A 100 -12.14 -2.41 7.59
CA PHE A 100 -12.42 -1.04 8.06
C PHE A 100 -12.09 0.11 7.07
N GLY A 101 -12.13 -0.16 5.76
CA GLY A 101 -11.96 0.87 4.73
C GLY A 101 -10.50 1.32 4.58
N GLY A 102 -9.55 0.41 4.81
CA GLY A 102 -8.14 0.66 4.54
C GLY A 102 -7.73 0.22 3.15
N ILE A 103 -6.54 0.58 2.71
CA ILE A 103 -5.92 0.02 1.51
C ILE A 103 -4.60 -0.60 1.91
N VAL A 104 -4.42 -1.86 1.53
CA VAL A 104 -3.23 -2.64 1.82
C VAL A 104 -2.59 -3.04 0.52
N ILE A 105 -1.31 -2.72 0.35
CA ILE A 105 -0.50 -3.24 -0.76
C ILE A 105 0.41 -4.33 -0.21
N GLN A 106 0.44 -5.47 -0.87
CA GLN A 106 1.31 -6.60 -0.51
C GLN A 106 1.92 -7.24 -1.76
N PRO A 107 3.10 -7.88 -1.64
CA PRO A 107 3.66 -8.65 -2.74
C PRO A 107 2.68 -9.70 -3.23
N ARG A 108 2.58 -9.85 -4.55
CA ARG A 108 1.80 -10.93 -5.15
C ARG A 108 2.66 -12.20 -5.09
N VAL A 109 2.50 -12.97 -4.01
CA VAL A 109 3.09 -14.32 -3.95
C VAL A 109 2.44 -15.14 -5.06
N ARG A 110 3.24 -15.54 -6.05
CA ARG A 110 2.83 -16.60 -6.97
C ARG A 110 2.68 -17.86 -6.13
N ALA A 111 1.45 -18.34 -5.98
CA ALA A 111 1.23 -19.72 -5.56
C ALA A 111 1.93 -20.59 -6.62
N GLY A 112 3.04 -21.22 -6.21
CA GLY A 112 3.74 -22.21 -7.02
C GLY A 112 2.88 -23.45 -7.24
#